data_AF-A0A0G4IQ71-F1
#
_entry.id   AF-A0A0G4IQ71-F1
#
_cell.length_a   1.000
_cell.length_b   1.000
_cell.length_c   1.000
_cell.angle_alpha   90.00
_cell.angle_beta   90.00
_cell.angle_gamma   90.00
#
_symmetry.space_group_name_H-M   'P 1'
#
loop_
_entity.id
_entity.type
_entity.pdbx_description
1 polymer ?
#
loop_
_entity_poly.entity_id
_entity_poly.type
_entity_poly.pdbx_seq_one_letter_code
_entity_poly.pdbx_strand_id
1 'polypeptide(L)'
;MLPLAILVVILGAAAAQQNAKLTMWASQTDPGGCSLPKSNWYTLQDAFALGDDPSLGNLIYKQGNIDSPCGMVFEFTCKGRQPVNAIVASTNFGGGADLVSDTWNKATGQSPGIAYCTVKKTGVNPLNVPHPVCYKRALSQGNGIIYYTKIMVINTAGRVARQVSINGIVGTRSSGAWFAVNGQMKADARVKFTFTDGTTHDFVLSQCVTSEEGEVQIFPSPATSSANHPSP
;
A
#
# COMPACT_ATOMS: atom_id res chain seq x y z
N MET A 1 -4.76 -34.09 40.22
CA MET A 1 -4.60 -32.63 40.05
C MET A 1 -3.88 -32.41 38.73
N LEU A 2 -4.58 -32.02 37.66
CA LEU A 2 -3.93 -31.71 36.38
C LEU A 2 -3.36 -30.28 36.45
N PRO A 3 -2.14 -30.03 35.93
CA PRO A 3 -1.60 -28.69 35.85
C PRO A 3 -2.36 -27.90 34.79
N LEU A 4 -2.83 -26.73 35.18
CA LEU A 4 -3.45 -25.75 34.30
C LEU A 4 -2.35 -25.18 33.40
N ALA A 5 -2.35 -25.55 32.11
CA ALA A 5 -1.46 -24.94 31.14
C ALA A 5 -1.95 -23.51 30.86
N ILE A 6 -1.23 -22.52 31.38
CA ILE A 6 -1.45 -21.11 31.06
C ILE A 6 -0.93 -20.88 29.64
N LEU A 7 -1.84 -20.77 28.68
CA LEU A 7 -1.53 -20.35 27.32
C LEU A 7 -1.28 -18.85 27.33
N VAL A 8 -0.01 -18.44 27.34
CA VAL A 8 0.38 -17.04 27.13
C VAL A 8 0.28 -16.75 25.63
N VAL A 9 -0.83 -16.13 25.22
CA VAL A 9 -0.97 -15.56 23.88
C VAL A 9 -0.16 -14.27 23.84
N ILE A 10 1.07 -14.32 23.32
CA ILE A 10 1.82 -13.11 22.99
C ILE A 10 1.16 -12.52 21.74
N LEU A 11 0.20 -11.62 21.96
CA LEU A 11 -0.26 -10.70 20.91
C LEU A 11 0.95 -9.84 20.53
N GLY A 12 1.61 -10.18 19.44
CA GLY A 12 2.73 -9.40 18.90
C GLY A 12 2.25 -8.01 18.54
N ALA A 13 2.41 -7.05 19.47
CA ALA A 13 2.25 -5.64 19.16
C ALA A 13 3.25 -5.31 18.04
N ALA A 14 2.75 -4.79 16.91
CA ALA A 14 3.62 -4.32 15.83
C ALA A 14 4.59 -3.28 16.43
N ALA A 15 5.87 -3.61 16.48
CA ALA A 15 6.86 -2.76 17.13
C ALA A 15 6.98 -1.43 16.35
N ALA A 16 6.79 -0.32 17.06
CA ALA A 16 7.04 1.00 16.51
C ALA A 16 8.54 1.24 16.41
N GLN A 17 9.00 1.73 15.26
CA GLN A 17 10.37 2.15 15.04
C GLN A 17 10.54 3.58 15.56
N GLN A 18 11.51 3.79 16.44
CA GLN A 18 11.87 5.10 16.96
C GLN A 18 12.93 5.77 16.08
N ASN A 19 12.96 7.10 16.10
CA ASN A 19 13.95 7.91 15.36
C ASN A 19 14.05 7.55 13.87
N ALA A 20 12.92 7.19 13.24
CA ALA A 20 12.87 6.94 11.81
C ALA A 20 13.05 8.26 11.06
N LYS A 21 13.92 8.26 10.06
CA LYS A 21 14.18 9.41 9.19
C LYS A 21 12.99 9.64 8.26
N LEU A 22 12.48 10.86 8.29
CA LEU A 22 11.48 11.38 7.37
C LEU A 22 12.08 12.50 6.53
N THR A 23 11.65 12.58 5.28
CA THR A 23 11.87 13.71 4.37
C THR A 23 10.56 14.10 3.68
N MET A 24 10.60 15.12 2.83
CA MET A 24 9.51 15.48 1.94
C MET A 24 9.99 15.49 0.48
N TRP A 25 9.25 14.82 -0.40
CA TRP A 25 9.64 14.67 -1.80
C TRP A 25 8.89 15.62 -2.74
N ALA A 26 7.56 15.68 -2.64
CA ALA A 26 6.73 16.36 -3.64
C ALA A 26 5.43 16.91 -3.05
N SER A 27 4.75 17.76 -3.80
CA SER A 27 3.42 18.25 -3.46
C SER A 27 2.39 17.11 -3.44
N GLN A 28 2.49 16.21 -4.42
CA GLN A 28 1.66 15.02 -4.60
C GLN A 28 2.48 13.82 -5.09
N THR A 29 1.90 12.63 -4.99
CA THR A 29 2.44 11.40 -5.54
C THR A 29 2.42 11.48 -7.07
N ASP A 30 3.28 10.69 -7.67
CA ASP A 30 3.25 10.32 -9.06
C ASP A 30 2.68 8.88 -9.16
N PRO A 31 2.58 8.28 -10.37
CA PRO A 31 2.24 6.86 -10.47
C PRO A 31 3.16 5.95 -9.68
N GLY A 32 4.41 6.36 -9.44
CA GLY A 32 5.33 5.80 -8.45
C GLY A 32 5.64 4.32 -8.57
N GLY A 33 6.46 3.85 -7.63
CA GLY A 33 6.84 2.44 -7.53
C GLY A 33 5.69 1.50 -7.13
N CYS A 34 4.60 2.04 -6.57
CA CYS A 34 3.45 1.22 -6.17
C CYS A 34 2.32 1.18 -7.21
N SER A 35 2.15 2.25 -7.99
CA SER A 35 1.07 2.40 -8.98
C SER A 35 -0.27 1.90 -8.46
N LEU A 36 -0.69 2.45 -7.32
CA LEU A 36 -1.94 2.09 -6.65
C LEU A 36 -3.12 2.35 -7.58
N PRO A 37 -4.11 1.45 -7.66
CA PRO A 37 -5.25 1.58 -8.58
C PRO A 37 -6.09 2.80 -8.19
N LYS A 38 -6.56 3.58 -9.17
CA LYS A 38 -7.50 4.68 -8.93
C LYS A 38 -8.80 4.14 -8.32
N SER A 39 -9.31 4.77 -7.25
CA SER A 39 -10.57 4.37 -6.62
C SER A 39 -11.19 5.51 -5.82
N ASN A 40 -12.52 5.62 -5.88
CA ASN A 40 -13.28 6.54 -5.02
C ASN A 40 -13.46 6.00 -3.59
N TRP A 41 -12.96 4.79 -3.28
CA TRP A 41 -13.06 4.21 -1.95
C TRP A 41 -11.92 4.64 -1.01
N TYR A 42 -10.86 5.27 -1.51
CA TYR A 42 -9.79 5.77 -0.63
C TYR A 42 -10.31 6.84 0.33
N THR A 43 -10.15 6.60 1.63
CA THR A 43 -10.47 7.58 2.69
C THR A 43 -9.25 8.34 3.18
N LEU A 44 -8.07 7.75 3.03
CA LEU A 44 -6.82 8.39 3.35
C LEU A 44 -6.37 9.26 2.17
N GLN A 45 -6.04 10.51 2.48
CA GLN A 45 -5.44 11.45 1.53
C GLN A 45 -3.92 11.59 1.76
N ASP A 46 -3.45 11.13 2.92
CA ASP A 46 -2.06 11.21 3.31
C ASP A 46 -1.25 10.05 2.75
N ALA A 47 -0.10 10.35 2.15
CA ALA A 47 0.71 9.37 1.42
C ALA A 47 2.22 9.64 1.57
N PHE A 48 3.01 8.60 1.32
CA PHE A 48 4.47 8.70 1.34
C PHE A 48 5.13 7.64 0.46
N ALA A 49 6.39 7.87 0.13
CA ALA A 49 7.28 6.89 -0.47
C ALA A 49 8.11 6.21 0.63
N LEU A 50 8.14 4.88 0.65
CA LEU A 50 8.90 4.14 1.66
C LEU A 50 10.26 3.73 1.10
N GLY A 51 11.32 4.05 1.83
CA GLY A 51 12.69 3.67 1.48
C GLY A 51 13.28 2.55 2.32
N ASP A 52 14.59 2.39 2.22
CA ASP A 52 15.40 1.35 2.88
C ASP A 52 16.46 1.89 3.84
N ASP A 53 16.33 3.15 4.27
CA ASP A 53 17.20 3.75 5.29
C ASP A 53 17.15 2.94 6.62
N PRO A 54 18.31 2.61 7.22
CA PRO A 54 18.38 1.78 8.43
C PRO A 54 17.58 2.32 9.63
N SER A 55 17.31 3.63 9.68
CA SER A 55 16.48 4.23 10.73
C SER A 55 15.04 3.71 10.77
N LEU A 56 14.57 3.09 9.68
CA LEU A 56 13.26 2.42 9.59
C LEU A 56 13.25 1.00 10.18
N GLY A 57 14.41 0.44 10.54
CA GLY A 57 14.51 -0.90 11.12
C GLY A 57 13.86 -1.97 10.22
N ASN A 58 12.92 -2.74 10.79
CA ASN A 58 12.20 -3.79 10.04
C ASN A 58 11.08 -3.25 9.13
N LEU A 59 10.85 -1.94 9.13
CA LEU A 59 9.78 -1.30 8.35
C LEU A 59 10.22 -0.88 6.94
N ILE A 60 11.46 -1.19 6.54
CA ILE A 60 12.02 -0.82 5.23
C ILE A 60 11.27 -1.42 4.03
N TYR A 61 11.34 -0.70 2.91
CA TYR A 61 11.02 -1.26 1.60
C TYR A 61 12.17 -2.17 1.14
N LYS A 62 11.94 -3.47 1.10
CA LYS A 62 12.98 -4.42 0.66
C LYS A 62 13.20 -4.35 -0.84
N GLN A 63 14.47 -4.21 -1.25
CA GLN A 63 14.86 -4.23 -2.65
C GLN A 63 14.39 -5.51 -3.36
N GLY A 64 14.10 -5.41 -4.66
CA GLY A 64 13.49 -6.49 -5.43
C GLY A 64 11.99 -6.68 -5.20
N ASN A 65 11.31 -5.72 -4.57
CA ASN A 65 9.87 -5.77 -4.25
C ASN A 65 9.48 -6.95 -3.34
N ILE A 66 10.43 -7.47 -2.54
CA ILE A 66 10.16 -8.60 -1.64
C ILE A 66 9.18 -8.13 -0.57
N ASP A 67 8.04 -8.83 -0.46
CA ASP A 67 6.97 -8.53 0.48
C ASP A 67 6.62 -7.02 0.48
N SER A 68 6.38 -6.47 -0.71
CA SER A 68 6.14 -5.04 -0.90
C SER A 68 5.00 -4.50 -0.02
N PRO A 69 5.25 -3.43 0.76
CA PRO A 69 4.24 -2.78 1.59
C PRO A 69 3.40 -1.73 0.84
N CYS A 70 3.43 -1.71 -0.49
CA CYS A 70 2.59 -0.81 -1.29
C CYS A 70 1.11 -0.97 -0.94
N GLY A 71 0.43 0.16 -0.72
CA GLY A 71 -0.99 0.20 -0.35
C GLY A 71 -1.25 -0.04 1.15
N MET A 72 -0.21 -0.20 1.96
CA MET A 72 -0.33 -0.34 3.42
C MET A 72 -0.30 1.02 4.11
N VAL A 73 -0.86 1.08 5.31
CA VAL A 73 -0.97 2.31 6.10
C VAL A 73 0.00 2.28 7.27
N PHE A 74 0.80 3.34 7.37
CA PHE A 74 1.77 3.56 8.44
C PHE A 74 1.34 4.79 9.24
N GLU A 75 1.57 4.76 10.54
CA GLU A 75 1.32 5.90 11.42
C GLU A 75 2.66 6.58 11.76
N PHE A 76 2.68 7.90 11.62
CA PHE A 76 3.80 8.77 11.94
C PHE A 76 3.46 9.59 13.18
N THR A 77 4.26 9.49 14.22
CA THR A 77 4.13 10.29 15.45
C THR A 77 5.40 11.12 15.65
N CYS A 78 5.31 12.41 15.38
CA CYS A 78 6.41 13.36 15.59
C CYS A 78 6.19 14.15 16.89
N LYS A 79 7.28 14.62 17.50
CA LYS A 79 7.24 15.32 18.79
C LYS A 79 6.27 16.52 18.75
N GLY A 80 5.32 16.54 19.69
CA GLY A 80 4.37 17.64 19.84
C GLY A 80 3.27 17.70 18.79
N ARG A 81 3.08 16.62 18.01
CA ARG A 81 2.09 16.55 16.91
C ARG A 81 1.16 15.35 17.13
N GLN A 82 -0.03 15.44 16.53
CA GLN A 82 -0.96 14.31 16.51
C GLN A 82 -0.46 13.25 15.51
N PRO A 83 -0.71 11.96 15.77
CA PRO A 83 -0.34 10.90 14.84
C PRO A 83 -1.03 11.08 13.47
N VAL A 84 -0.30 10.78 12.39
CA VAL A 84 -0.81 10.86 11.01
C VAL A 84 -0.72 9.48 10.38
N ASN A 85 -1.83 8.96 9.88
CA ASN A 85 -1.87 7.74 9.07
C ASN A 85 -1.64 8.09 7.60
N ALA A 86 -0.64 7.49 6.97
CA ALA A 86 -0.37 7.68 5.55
C ALA A 86 -0.15 6.35 4.83
N ILE A 87 -0.58 6.30 3.56
CA ILE A 87 -0.46 5.11 2.72
C ILE A 87 0.90 5.08 2.00
N VAL A 88 1.51 3.90 1.91
CA VAL A 88 2.69 3.67 1.08
C VAL A 88 2.27 3.73 -0.40
N ALA A 89 2.59 4.82 -1.07
CA ALA A 89 2.19 5.10 -2.45
C ALA A 89 3.36 5.05 -3.44
N SER A 90 4.61 5.08 -2.95
CA SER A 90 5.80 4.94 -3.79
C SER A 90 6.99 4.36 -3.02
N THR A 91 8.16 4.35 -3.64
CA THR A 91 9.42 3.82 -3.11
C THR A 91 10.47 4.93 -3.04
N ASN A 92 11.31 4.93 -2.00
CA ASN A 92 12.41 5.88 -1.80
C ASN A 92 13.76 5.16 -1.55
N PHE A 93 14.24 4.40 -2.52
CA PHE A 93 15.50 3.66 -2.36
C PHE A 93 16.68 4.58 -2.05
N GLY A 94 17.47 4.22 -1.04
CA GLY A 94 18.54 5.04 -0.47
C GLY A 94 18.07 6.06 0.57
N GLY A 95 16.77 6.14 0.85
CA GLY A 95 16.15 7.15 1.71
C GLY A 95 15.23 6.58 2.79
N GLY A 96 14.72 7.48 3.63
CA GLY A 96 13.77 7.17 4.70
C GLY A 96 12.32 7.13 4.21
N ALA A 97 11.38 7.49 5.07
CA ALA A 97 10.00 7.74 4.65
C ALA A 97 9.89 9.15 4.03
N ASP A 98 9.52 9.24 2.77
CA ASP A 98 9.42 10.49 2.02
C ASP A 98 7.98 10.93 1.84
N LEU A 99 7.53 11.90 2.63
CA LEU A 99 6.13 12.28 2.72
C LEU A 99 5.77 13.25 1.58
N VAL A 100 4.52 13.20 1.12
CA VAL A 100 3.98 14.31 0.33
C VAL A 100 3.76 15.54 1.21
N SER A 101 3.75 16.73 0.62
CA SER A 101 3.79 18.00 1.34
C SER A 101 2.72 18.17 2.43
N ASP A 102 1.46 17.84 2.15
CA ASP A 102 0.38 17.93 3.13
C ASP A 102 0.59 16.96 4.31
N THR A 103 1.03 15.75 4.02
CA THR A 103 1.35 14.74 5.04
C THR A 103 2.54 15.17 5.88
N TRP A 104 3.60 15.73 5.26
CA TRP A 104 4.74 16.30 5.95
C TRP A 104 4.31 17.42 6.90
N ASN A 105 3.54 18.39 6.40
CA ASN A 105 3.06 19.53 7.19
C ASN A 105 2.19 19.10 8.37
N LYS A 106 1.30 18.12 8.17
CA LYS A 106 0.50 17.53 9.27
C LYS A 106 1.41 16.87 10.29
N ALA A 107 2.30 15.98 9.84
CA ALA A 107 3.14 15.16 10.70
C ALA A 107 4.16 16.00 11.48
N THR A 108 4.86 16.94 10.83
CA THR A 108 6.02 17.65 11.42
C THR A 108 5.69 19.09 11.83
N GLY A 109 4.87 19.79 11.05
CA GLY A 109 4.64 21.24 11.18
C GLY A 109 5.87 22.11 10.89
N GLN A 110 6.87 21.57 10.20
CA GLN A 110 8.15 22.24 9.93
C GLN A 110 8.34 22.50 8.44
N SER A 111 9.23 23.43 8.07
CA SER A 111 9.68 23.57 6.69
C SER A 111 10.30 22.26 6.18
N PRO A 112 10.20 21.95 4.86
CA PRO A 112 10.79 20.73 4.29
C PRO A 112 12.27 20.58 4.64
N GLY A 113 12.68 19.35 4.95
CA GLY A 113 14.03 19.02 5.41
C GLY A 113 14.09 17.59 5.90
N ILE A 114 14.82 17.36 7.01
CA ILE A 114 14.89 16.05 7.67
C ILE A 114 14.22 16.17 9.05
N ALA A 115 13.32 15.22 9.35
CA ALA A 115 12.73 15.06 10.66
C ALA A 115 12.93 13.61 11.15
N TYR A 116 12.86 13.42 12.46
CA TYR A 116 12.94 12.11 13.09
C TYR A 116 11.69 11.88 13.92
N CYS A 117 10.96 10.82 13.59
CA CYS A 117 9.67 10.53 14.20
C CYS A 117 9.57 9.05 14.57
N THR A 118 8.58 8.71 15.39
CA THR A 118 8.18 7.32 15.59
C THR A 118 7.32 6.89 14.40
N VAL A 119 7.61 5.73 13.83
CA VAL A 119 6.84 5.14 12.71
C VAL A 119 6.39 3.75 13.10
N LYS A 120 5.13 3.42 12.85
CA LYS A 120 4.62 2.06 13.04
C LYS A 120 3.75 1.64 11.88
N LYS A 121 3.84 0.37 11.50
CA LYS A 121 2.88 -0.25 10.59
C LYS A 121 1.54 -0.43 11.31
N THR A 122 0.44 -0.14 10.62
CA THR A 122 -0.91 -0.25 11.20
C THR A 122 -1.72 -1.39 10.57
N GLY A 123 -2.84 -1.74 11.21
CA GLY A 123 -3.91 -2.54 10.62
C GLY A 123 -5.00 -1.70 9.93
N VAL A 124 -4.80 -0.39 9.81
CA VAL A 124 -5.79 0.52 9.21
C VAL A 124 -5.92 0.20 7.73
N ASN A 125 -7.17 0.18 7.28
CA ASN A 125 -7.57 -0.12 5.93
C ASN A 125 -7.71 1.19 5.15
N PRO A 126 -7.03 1.35 3.98
CA PRO A 126 -7.05 2.62 3.25
C PRO A 126 -8.34 2.84 2.45
N LEU A 127 -9.17 1.82 2.27
CA LEU A 127 -10.43 1.89 1.52
C LEU A 127 -11.63 1.82 2.48
N ASN A 128 -12.69 2.59 2.19
CA ASN A 128 -13.98 2.55 2.90
C ASN A 128 -14.84 1.34 2.50
N VAL A 129 -14.26 0.15 2.60
CA VAL A 129 -14.99 -1.12 2.42
C VAL A 129 -14.56 -2.09 3.52
N PRO A 130 -15.45 -2.98 4.00
CA PRO A 130 -15.14 -3.82 5.16
C PRO A 130 -14.21 -5.01 4.85
N HIS A 131 -13.86 -5.23 3.59
CA HIS A 131 -13.19 -6.44 3.12
C HIS A 131 -11.94 -6.10 2.28
N PRO A 132 -10.99 -7.05 2.14
CA PRO A 132 -9.95 -6.98 1.12
C PRO A 132 -10.54 -6.77 -0.28
N VAL A 133 -9.86 -5.98 -1.11
CA VAL A 133 -10.27 -5.71 -2.49
C VAL A 133 -9.21 -6.21 -3.45
N CYS A 134 -9.63 -7.09 -4.37
CA CYS A 134 -8.82 -7.54 -5.48
C CYS A 134 -8.92 -6.56 -6.64
N TYR A 135 -7.77 -6.16 -7.19
CA TYR A 135 -7.67 -5.37 -8.41
C TYR A 135 -6.93 -6.17 -9.47
N LYS A 136 -7.42 -6.11 -10.72
CA LYS A 136 -6.71 -6.62 -11.90
C LYS A 136 -6.48 -5.49 -12.89
N ARG A 137 -5.36 -5.49 -13.59
CA ARG A 137 -5.18 -4.55 -14.71
C ARG A 137 -5.82 -5.07 -15.97
N ALA A 138 -6.61 -4.23 -16.63
CA ALA A 138 -6.90 -4.44 -18.04
C ALA A 138 -5.60 -4.23 -18.83
N LEU A 139 -5.27 -5.18 -19.69
CA LEU A 139 -4.35 -4.92 -20.79
C LEU A 139 -5.18 -4.41 -21.95
N SER A 140 -4.66 -3.40 -22.67
CA SER A 140 -5.33 -2.75 -23.81
C SER A 140 -6.06 -3.74 -24.73
N GLN A 141 -7.28 -3.37 -25.12
CA GLN A 141 -8.22 -4.03 -26.04
C GLN A 141 -7.72 -5.32 -26.72
N GLY A 142 -8.29 -6.45 -26.29
CA GLY A 142 -8.10 -7.75 -26.91
C GLY A 142 -8.29 -8.85 -25.88
N ASN A 143 -8.33 -10.10 -26.33
CA ASN A 143 -8.43 -11.31 -25.50
C ASN A 143 -7.27 -11.46 -24.47
N GLY A 144 -6.44 -10.44 -24.21
CA GLY A 144 -5.20 -10.48 -23.43
C GLY A 144 -5.34 -10.86 -21.95
N ILE A 145 -6.52 -10.69 -21.34
CA ILE A 145 -6.79 -11.22 -19.98
C ILE A 145 -6.62 -12.73 -19.94
N ILE A 146 -6.88 -13.43 -21.07
CA ILE A 146 -6.83 -14.88 -21.05
C ILE A 146 -5.42 -15.41 -20.90
N TYR A 147 -4.34 -14.75 -21.31
CA TYR A 147 -2.99 -15.34 -21.20
C TYR A 147 -2.10 -14.66 -20.16
N TYR A 148 -2.54 -13.53 -19.63
CA TYR A 148 -1.77 -12.71 -18.70
C TYR A 148 -2.70 -11.90 -17.80
N THR A 149 -2.37 -11.81 -16.51
CA THR A 149 -3.09 -10.95 -15.57
C THR A 149 -2.11 -10.29 -14.61
N LYS A 150 -2.14 -8.95 -14.50
CA LYS A 150 -1.57 -8.22 -13.37
C LYS A 150 -2.64 -8.09 -12.28
N ILE A 151 -2.32 -8.47 -11.06
CA ILE A 151 -3.28 -8.52 -9.95
C ILE A 151 -2.66 -8.03 -8.64
N MET A 152 -3.46 -7.36 -7.82
CA MET A 152 -3.07 -6.81 -6.51
C MET A 152 -4.22 -7.01 -5.53
N VAL A 153 -3.91 -7.07 -4.24
CA VAL A 153 -4.92 -7.00 -3.17
C VAL A 153 -4.60 -5.83 -2.23
N ILE A 154 -5.60 -5.03 -1.92
CA ILE A 154 -5.55 -3.91 -0.97
C ILE A 154 -6.54 -4.18 0.16
N ASN A 155 -6.47 -3.40 1.24
CA ASN A 155 -7.43 -3.45 2.35
C ASN A 155 -7.30 -4.74 3.18
N THR A 156 -6.05 -5.15 3.37
CA THR A 156 -5.66 -6.43 3.96
C THR A 156 -5.50 -6.37 5.48
N ALA A 157 -5.90 -5.27 6.13
CA ALA A 157 -5.73 -5.02 7.57
C ALA A 157 -4.25 -5.18 8.02
N GLY A 158 -3.31 -4.59 7.27
CA GLY A 158 -1.89 -4.60 7.64
C GLY A 158 -1.13 -5.88 7.27
N ARG A 159 -1.74 -6.81 6.53
CA ARG A 159 -1.08 -8.03 6.01
C ARG A 159 -0.45 -7.79 4.64
N VAL A 160 0.78 -8.27 4.46
CA VAL A 160 1.49 -8.17 3.18
C VAL A 160 1.20 -9.39 2.34
N ALA A 161 0.71 -9.21 1.12
CA ALA A 161 0.53 -10.31 0.19
C ALA A 161 1.90 -10.80 -0.28
N ARG A 162 2.26 -12.03 0.07
CA ARG A 162 3.53 -12.67 -0.29
C ARG A 162 3.47 -13.39 -1.63
N GLN A 163 2.33 -14.00 -1.92
CA GLN A 163 2.12 -14.81 -3.12
C GLN A 163 0.69 -14.67 -3.61
N VAL A 164 0.49 -14.82 -4.91
CA VAL A 164 -0.82 -15.05 -5.52
C VAL A 164 -0.78 -16.31 -6.37
N SER A 165 -1.88 -17.03 -6.45
CA SER A 165 -2.13 -18.00 -7.52
C SER A 165 -3.50 -17.79 -8.15
N ILE A 166 -3.60 -18.05 -9.44
CA ILE A 166 -4.88 -18.07 -10.17
C ILE A 166 -5.03 -19.45 -10.78
N ASN A 167 -6.07 -20.19 -10.38
CA ASN A 167 -6.30 -21.57 -10.79
C ASN A 167 -5.05 -22.48 -10.62
N GLY A 168 -4.32 -22.31 -9.51
CA GLY A 168 -3.10 -23.07 -9.21
C GLY A 168 -1.82 -22.54 -9.86
N ILE A 169 -1.92 -21.63 -10.83
CA ILE A 169 -0.74 -20.99 -11.45
C ILE A 169 -0.22 -19.91 -10.51
N VAL A 170 1.01 -20.07 -10.05
CA VAL A 170 1.65 -19.11 -9.14
C VAL A 170 2.16 -17.90 -9.93
N GLY A 171 1.78 -16.71 -9.47
CA GLY A 171 2.27 -15.45 -10.02
C GLY A 171 3.63 -15.05 -9.48
N THR A 172 4.32 -14.17 -10.21
CA THR A 172 5.54 -13.50 -9.77
C THR A 172 5.26 -12.03 -9.53
N ARG A 173 5.97 -11.40 -8.59
CA ARG A 173 5.79 -9.97 -8.35
C ARG A 173 6.40 -9.16 -9.48
N SER A 174 5.64 -8.23 -10.05
CA SER A 174 6.08 -7.43 -11.21
C SER A 174 6.48 -6.01 -10.83
N SER A 175 5.75 -5.37 -9.93
CA SER A 175 6.03 -4.00 -9.43
C SER A 175 5.23 -3.73 -8.19
N GLY A 176 5.80 -3.09 -7.17
CA GLY A 176 5.10 -2.82 -5.92
C GLY A 176 4.41 -4.08 -5.37
N ALA A 177 3.12 -3.98 -5.04
CA ALA A 177 2.29 -5.13 -4.65
C ALA A 177 1.51 -5.79 -5.82
N TRP A 178 1.83 -5.46 -7.07
CA TRP A 178 1.28 -6.11 -8.25
C TRP A 178 2.04 -7.40 -8.57
N PHE A 179 1.28 -8.46 -8.86
CA PHE A 179 1.78 -9.74 -9.34
C PHE A 179 1.37 -9.94 -10.79
N ALA A 180 2.28 -10.43 -11.62
CA ALA A 180 2.00 -10.96 -12.94
C ALA A 180 1.75 -12.46 -12.85
N VAL A 181 0.68 -12.93 -13.49
CA VAL A 181 0.34 -14.35 -13.61
C VAL A 181 0.19 -14.67 -15.08
N ASN A 182 1.00 -15.61 -15.58
CA ASN A 182 1.00 -16.03 -16.98
C ASN A 182 0.26 -17.35 -17.13
N GLY A 183 -0.70 -17.42 -18.04
CA GLY A 183 -1.43 -18.66 -18.34
C GLY A 183 -2.89 -18.40 -18.66
N GLN A 184 -3.60 -19.46 -19.04
CA GLN A 184 -4.98 -19.33 -19.50
C GLN A 184 -5.95 -19.04 -18.35
N MET A 185 -6.38 -17.79 -18.18
CA MET A 185 -7.28 -17.36 -17.11
C MET A 185 -8.74 -17.35 -17.56
N LYS A 186 -9.61 -17.91 -16.72
CA LYS A 186 -11.07 -17.85 -16.89
C LYS A 186 -11.65 -16.86 -15.91
N ALA A 187 -12.77 -16.24 -16.27
CA ALA A 187 -13.45 -15.26 -15.42
C ALA A 187 -13.91 -15.84 -14.06
N ASP A 188 -14.20 -17.14 -13.99
CA ASP A 188 -14.59 -17.87 -12.78
C ASP A 188 -13.39 -18.47 -12.02
N ALA A 189 -12.15 -18.24 -12.48
CA ALA A 189 -10.96 -18.78 -11.83
C ALA A 189 -10.82 -18.27 -10.39
N ARG A 190 -10.48 -19.19 -9.47
CA ARG A 190 -10.13 -18.85 -8.09
C ARG A 190 -8.78 -18.15 -8.05
N VAL A 191 -8.77 -16.96 -7.46
CA VAL A 191 -7.58 -16.19 -7.11
C VAL A 191 -7.32 -16.42 -5.62
N LYS A 192 -6.12 -16.88 -5.26
CA LYS A 192 -5.72 -17.08 -3.86
C LYS A 192 -4.51 -16.21 -3.55
N PHE A 193 -4.66 -15.31 -2.59
CA PHE A 193 -3.54 -14.59 -1.99
C PHE A 193 -3.08 -15.30 -0.72
N THR A 194 -1.77 -15.45 -0.55
CA THR A 194 -1.13 -15.90 0.68
C THR A 194 -0.34 -14.75 1.29
N PHE A 195 -0.57 -14.46 2.55
CA PHE A 195 0.06 -13.36 3.26
C PHE A 195 1.32 -13.80 4.03
N THR A 196 2.15 -12.85 4.43
CA THR A 196 3.39 -13.10 5.18
C THR A 196 3.17 -13.75 6.55
N ASP A 197 1.97 -13.63 7.13
CA ASP A 197 1.57 -14.29 8.37
C ASP A 197 1.06 -15.73 8.16
N GLY A 198 1.08 -16.24 6.92
CA GLY A 198 0.59 -17.57 6.55
C GLY A 198 -0.91 -17.65 6.29
N THR A 199 -1.68 -16.59 6.59
CA THR A 199 -3.11 -16.55 6.28
C THR A 199 -3.33 -16.42 4.77
N THR A 200 -4.54 -16.76 4.32
CA THR A 200 -4.92 -16.69 2.91
C THR A 200 -6.26 -15.96 2.73
N HIS A 201 -6.47 -15.38 1.56
CA HIS A 201 -7.78 -14.85 1.16
C HIS A 201 -8.04 -15.16 -0.31
N ASP A 202 -9.27 -15.51 -0.62
CA ASP A 202 -9.68 -15.99 -1.93
C ASP A 202 -10.67 -15.03 -2.58
N PHE A 203 -10.57 -14.90 -3.89
CA PHE A 203 -11.50 -14.17 -4.75
C PHE A 203 -11.86 -15.01 -5.97
N VAL A 204 -12.94 -14.65 -6.66
CA VAL A 204 -13.18 -15.07 -8.05
C VAL A 204 -12.63 -13.98 -8.97
N LEU A 205 -11.91 -14.33 -10.04
CA LEU A 205 -11.23 -13.37 -10.91
C LEU A 205 -12.17 -12.31 -11.55
N SER A 206 -13.43 -12.68 -11.82
CA SER A 206 -14.48 -11.79 -12.29
C SER A 206 -14.91 -10.75 -11.26
N GLN A 207 -14.71 -11.01 -9.97
CA GLN A 207 -15.02 -10.09 -8.87
C GLN A 207 -13.90 -9.08 -8.60
N CYS A 208 -12.70 -9.31 -9.16
CA CYS A 208 -11.62 -8.34 -9.06
C CYS A 208 -11.95 -7.09 -9.88
N VAL A 209 -11.81 -5.93 -9.24
CA VAL A 209 -12.04 -4.61 -9.84
C VAL A 209 -11.03 -4.40 -10.96
N THR A 210 -11.51 -3.98 -12.12
CA THR A 210 -10.63 -3.68 -13.26
C THR A 210 -10.09 -2.26 -13.09
N SER A 211 -8.77 -2.11 -13.19
CA SER A 211 -8.04 -0.84 -13.21
C SER A 211 -7.28 -0.76 -14.53
N GLU A 212 -7.44 0.31 -15.30
CA GLU A 212 -6.70 0.47 -16.55
C GLU A 212 -5.21 0.77 -16.25
N GLU A 213 -4.31 0.28 -17.10
CA GLU A 213 -2.89 0.61 -16.98
C GLU A 213 -2.67 2.12 -17.20
N GLY A 214 -2.26 2.83 -16.14
CA GLY A 214 -2.13 4.30 -16.13
C GLY A 214 -3.20 5.01 -15.29
N GLU A 215 -4.30 4.34 -14.95
CA GLU A 215 -5.29 4.85 -13.99
C GLU A 215 -4.84 4.61 -12.55
N VAL A 216 -3.90 5.44 -12.12
CA VAL A 216 -3.32 5.40 -10.78
C VAL A 216 -3.98 6.40 -9.83
N GLN A 217 -4.03 6.06 -8.55
CA GLN A 217 -4.42 7.00 -7.51
C GLN A 217 -3.28 7.97 -7.21
N ILE A 218 -3.58 9.26 -7.26
CA ILE A 218 -2.65 10.35 -6.91
C ILE A 218 -3.09 11.01 -5.59
N PHE A 219 -2.17 11.17 -4.65
CA PHE A 219 -2.37 11.75 -3.31
C PHE A 219 -1.39 12.89 -3.10
N PRO A 220 -1.70 14.06 -2.54
CA PRO A 220 -2.96 14.72 -2.32
C PRO A 220 -3.25 15.59 -3.56
N SER A 221 -4.08 15.11 -4.47
CA SER A 221 -4.45 15.94 -5.63
C SER A 221 -5.32 17.11 -5.12
N PRO A 222 -5.02 18.38 -5.45
CA PRO A 222 -5.89 19.48 -5.08
C PRO A 222 -7.28 19.24 -5.68
N ALA A 223 -8.32 19.47 -4.87
CA ALA A 223 -9.68 19.59 -5.39
C ALA A 223 -9.64 20.62 -6.52
N THR A 224 -10.16 20.27 -7.69
CA THR A 224 -10.44 21.22 -8.76
C THR A 224 -11.43 22.26 -8.24
N SER A 225 -10.94 23.33 -7.62
CA SER A 225 -11.73 24.55 -7.46
C SER A 225 -11.72 25.25 -8.81
N SER A 226 -12.72 24.96 -9.65
CA SER A 226 -13.11 25.89 -10.71
C SER A 226 -13.66 27.16 -10.06
N ALA A 227 -12.78 28.03 -9.60
CA ALA A 227 -13.15 29.40 -9.33
C ALA A 227 -13.42 30.05 -10.69
N ASN A 228 -14.70 30.23 -11.01
CA ASN A 228 -15.15 31.14 -12.04
C ASN A 228 -14.44 32.48 -11.81
N HIS A 229 -13.52 32.84 -12.71
CA HIS A 229 -13.08 34.20 -12.86
C HIS A 229 -14.16 34.92 -13.69
N PRO A 230 -14.84 35.96 -13.16
CA PRO A 230 -15.46 36.92 -14.05
C PRO A 230 -14.35 37.74 -14.69
N SER A 231 -14.29 37.74 -16.01
CA SER A 231 -13.45 38.67 -16.76
C SER A 231 -13.96 40.11 -16.59
N PRO A 232 -13.07 41.11 -16.62
CA PRO A 232 -13.44 42.53 -16.61
C PRO A 232 -14.19 42.95 -17.89
#